data_AF-A0A7C5TZZ7-F1
#
_entry.id   AF-A0A7C5TZZ7-F1
#
_cell.length_a   1.000
_cell.length_b   1.000
_cell.length_c   1.000
_cell.angle_alpha   90.00
_cell.angle_beta   90.00
_cell.angle_gamma   90.00
#
_symmetry.space_group_name_H-M   'P 1'
#
loop_
_entity.id
_entity.type
_entity.pdbx_description
1 polymer ?
#
loop_
_entity_poly.entity_id
_entity_poly.type
_entity_poly.pdbx_seq_one_letter_code
_entity_poly.pdbx_strand_id
1 'polypeptide(L)'
;MRKIKLVFTRDVEIDFSDREKALKQIYEVSEKGTSYPLIIYGPEGCGKTSLLKQAAEIFREQGFETFYINPPQRDFIVHTNVQDLIKRFVETLSEAVGVAQLKFASLAIFVVRELLTTRASLVL
;
A
#
# COMPACT_ATOMS: atom_id res chain seq x y z
N MET A 1 16.76 0.26 2.31
CA MET A 1 15.62 -0.65 2.12
C MET A 1 15.54 -1.70 3.21
N ARG A 2 14.61 -1.48 4.15
CA ARG A 2 14.09 -2.52 5.03
C ARG A 2 13.42 -3.59 4.17
N LYS A 3 13.87 -4.83 4.31
CA LYS A 3 13.23 -5.98 3.69
C LYS A 3 12.01 -6.37 4.51
N ILE A 4 10.88 -6.62 3.85
CA ILE A 4 9.71 -7.18 4.54
C ILE A 4 9.98 -8.64 4.92
N LYS A 5 9.39 -9.06 6.05
CA LYS A 5 9.29 -10.47 6.40
C LYS A 5 8.10 -11.10 5.68
N LEU A 6 8.31 -12.27 5.10
CA LEU A 6 7.28 -13.07 4.45
C LEU A 6 7.14 -14.39 5.20
N VAL A 7 5.91 -14.75 5.53
CA VAL A 7 5.59 -16.07 6.08
C VAL A 7 5.75 -17.10 4.97
N PHE A 8 6.78 -17.95 5.06
CA PHE A 8 7.02 -19.04 4.12
C PHE A 8 6.25 -20.30 4.51
N THR A 9 6.24 -20.60 5.82
CA THR A 9 5.40 -21.64 6.44
C THR A 9 5.10 -21.25 7.89
N ARG A 10 4.31 -22.06 8.62
CA ARG A 10 3.75 -21.74 9.95
C ARG A 10 4.74 -21.13 10.95
N ASP A 11 6.00 -21.58 10.92
CA ASP A 11 7.04 -21.15 11.87
C ASP A 11 8.31 -20.63 11.18
N VAL A 12 8.22 -20.29 9.88
CA VAL A 12 9.37 -19.81 9.10
C VAL A 12 9.01 -18.50 8.41
N GLU A 13 9.68 -17.44 8.85
CA GLU A 13 9.71 -16.17 8.15
C GLU A 13 11.02 -16.00 7.39
N ILE A 14 10.91 -15.50 6.17
CA ILE A 14 12.06 -15.18 5.31
C ILE A 14 12.05 -13.71 4.95
N ASP A 15 13.22 -13.14 4.70
CA ASP A 15 13.32 -11.80 4.14
C ASP A 15 12.95 -11.83 2.66
N PHE A 16 12.28 -10.76 2.20
CA PHE A 16 12.11 -10.52 0.77
C PHE A 16 13.48 -10.49 0.08
N SER A 17 13.60 -11.25 -1.01
CA SER A 17 14.84 -11.40 -1.79
C SER A 17 14.55 -11.38 -3.29
N ASP A 18 15.61 -11.26 -4.10
CA ASP A 18 15.54 -11.21 -5.58
C ASP A 18 14.79 -9.95 -6.07
N ARG A 19 14.44 -9.91 -7.36
CA ARG A 19 13.64 -8.88 -8.03
C ARG A 19 14.34 -7.55 -8.20
N GLU A 20 15.65 -7.54 -8.40
CA GLU A 20 16.46 -6.30 -8.52
C GLU A 20 15.89 -5.37 -9.59
N LYS A 21 15.51 -5.91 -10.76
CA LYS A 21 14.91 -5.12 -11.84
C LYS A 21 13.59 -4.47 -11.43
N ALA A 22 12.71 -5.21 -10.76
CA ALA A 22 11.41 -4.70 -10.36
C ALA A 22 11.53 -3.69 -9.21
N LEU A 23 12.43 -3.94 -8.25
CA LEU A 23 12.75 -2.99 -7.19
C LEU A 23 13.29 -1.69 -7.77
N LYS A 24 14.22 -1.76 -8.74
CA LYS A 24 14.73 -0.57 -9.43
C LYS A 24 13.61 0.23 -10.09
N GLN A 25 12.67 -0.43 -10.78
CA GLN A 25 11.52 0.24 -11.39
C GLN A 25 10.62 0.94 -10.34
N ILE A 26 10.41 0.32 -9.18
CA ILE A 26 9.64 0.94 -8.10
C ILE A 26 10.35 2.19 -7.56
N TYR A 27 11.67 2.14 -7.38
CA TYR A 27 12.45 3.32 -6.98
C TYR A 27 12.34 4.44 -8.02
N GLU A 28 12.52 4.14 -9.30
CA GLU A 28 12.40 5.14 -10.36
C GLU A 28 11.00 5.80 -10.38
N VAL A 29 9.94 5.04 -10.10
CA VAL A 29 8.58 5.58 -9.96
C VAL A 29 8.47 6.46 -8.71
N SER A 30 9.02 6.02 -7.58
CA SER A 30 8.99 6.81 -6.35
C SER A 30 9.72 8.15 -6.47
N GLU A 31 10.77 8.22 -7.27
CA GLU A 31 11.54 9.44 -7.54
C GLU A 31 10.83 10.37 -8.52
N LYS A 32 10.20 9.83 -9.56
CA LYS A 32 9.49 10.60 -10.60
C LYS A 32 8.08 11.03 -10.19
N GLY A 33 7.53 10.43 -9.13
CA GLY A 33 6.18 10.66 -8.63
C GLY A 33 5.17 9.61 -9.10
N THR A 34 4.10 9.45 -8.31
CA THR A 34 3.08 8.39 -8.48
C THR A 34 1.86 8.84 -9.27
N SER A 35 2.02 9.82 -10.17
CA SER A 35 0.90 10.43 -10.93
C SER A 35 0.21 9.47 -11.90
N TYR A 36 0.87 8.38 -12.28
CA TYR A 36 0.35 7.37 -13.18
C TYR A 36 0.22 6.02 -12.48
N PRO A 37 -0.83 5.23 -12.80
CA PRO A 37 -0.99 3.91 -12.23
C PRO A 37 0.15 2.98 -12.67
N LEU A 38 0.75 2.28 -11.69
CA LEU A 38 1.72 1.22 -11.95
C LEU A 38 1.01 -0.14 -11.90
N ILE A 39 1.17 -0.94 -12.94
CA ILE A 39 0.55 -2.27 -13.05
C ILE A 39 1.62 -3.34 -12.89
N ILE A 40 1.48 -4.17 -11.86
CA ILE A 40 2.31 -5.37 -11.65
C ILE A 40 1.52 -6.59 -12.13
N TYR A 41 2.05 -7.29 -13.13
CA TYR A 41 1.40 -8.46 -13.73
C TYR A 41 2.37 -9.65 -13.87
N GLY A 42 1.81 -10.83 -14.08
CA GLY A 42 2.56 -12.09 -14.24
C GLY A 42 1.77 -13.31 -13.76
N PRO A 43 2.26 -14.53 -14.02
CA PRO A 43 1.60 -15.77 -13.62
C PRO A 43 1.34 -15.86 -12.11
N GLU A 44 0.45 -16.76 -11.73
CA GLU A 44 0.21 -17.10 -10.32
C GLU A 44 1.51 -17.61 -9.66
N GLY A 45 1.68 -17.34 -8.37
CA GLY A 45 2.89 -17.73 -7.65
C GLY A 45 4.15 -16.90 -7.97
N CYS A 46 4.14 -15.99 -8.95
CA CYS A 46 5.30 -15.15 -9.27
C CYS A 46 5.59 -14.03 -8.26
N GLY A 47 5.13 -14.09 -7.01
CA GLY A 47 5.52 -13.14 -5.96
C GLY A 47 5.01 -11.70 -6.12
N LYS A 48 3.99 -11.46 -6.95
CA LYS A 48 3.42 -10.11 -7.19
C LYS A 48 2.97 -9.44 -5.88
N THR A 49 2.27 -10.18 -5.02
CA THR A 49 1.80 -9.70 -3.71
C THR A 49 2.96 -9.31 -2.81
N SER A 50 4.00 -10.15 -2.74
CA SER A 50 5.21 -9.88 -1.95
C SER A 50 5.94 -8.63 -2.47
N LEU A 51 6.06 -8.48 -3.79
CA LEU A 51 6.65 -7.30 -4.41
C LEU A 51 5.84 -6.03 -4.08
N LEU A 52 4.51 -6.09 -4.14
CA LEU A 52 3.65 -4.95 -3.83
C LEU A 52 3.75 -4.52 -2.36
N LYS A 53 3.88 -5.47 -1.43
CA LYS A 53 4.17 -5.19 -0.02
C LYS A 53 5.54 -4.55 0.16
N GLN A 54 6.57 -5.05 -0.54
CA GLN A 54 7.91 -4.45 -0.49
C GLN A 54 7.92 -3.03 -1.08
N ALA A 55 7.10 -2.79 -2.11
CA ALA A 55 6.90 -1.45 -2.67
C ALA A 55 6.34 -0.48 -1.64
N ALA A 56 5.41 -0.92 -0.78
CA ALA A 56 4.86 -0.06 0.27
C ALA A 56 5.94 0.44 1.24
N GLU A 57 6.90 -0.42 1.61
CA GLU A 57 8.06 0.00 2.41
C GLU A 57 8.98 0.97 1.67
N ILE A 58 9.19 0.78 0.36
CA ILE A 58 9.97 1.71 -0.47
C ILE A 58 9.30 3.08 -0.50
N PHE A 59 8.00 3.14 -0.76
CA PHE A 59 7.26 4.41 -0.77
C PHE A 59 7.30 5.10 0.60
N ARG A 60 7.17 4.35 1.70
CA ARG A 60 7.39 4.89 3.05
C ARG A 60 8.78 5.48 3.22
N GLU A 61 9.83 4.77 2.80
CA GLU A 61 11.23 5.25 2.87
C GLU A 61 11.43 6.53 2.05
N GLN A 62 10.68 6.70 0.96
CA GLN A 62 10.69 7.88 0.10
C GLN A 62 9.77 9.01 0.60
N GLY A 63 9.18 8.86 1.79
CA GLY A 63 8.36 9.90 2.44
C GLY A 63 6.89 9.95 1.99
N PHE A 64 6.39 8.93 1.31
CA PHE A 64 4.99 8.87 0.89
C PHE A 64 4.09 8.33 2.01
N GLU A 65 2.95 9.00 2.16
CA GLU A 65 1.77 8.44 2.85
C GLU A 65 1.26 7.24 2.03
N THR A 66 1.44 6.02 2.56
CA THR A 66 1.27 4.79 1.78
C THR A 66 0.23 3.86 2.40
N PHE A 67 -0.70 3.39 1.56
CA PHE A 67 -1.74 2.44 1.94
C PHE A 67 -1.66 1.22 1.01
N TYR A 68 -1.28 0.07 1.55
CA TYR A 68 -1.44 -1.22 0.90
C TYR A 68 -2.76 -1.84 1.34
N ILE A 69 -3.53 -2.32 0.37
CA ILE A 69 -4.84 -2.92 0.60
C ILE A 69 -4.94 -4.22 -0.17
N ASN A 70 -5.21 -5.31 0.54
CA ASN A 70 -5.47 -6.61 -0.04
C ASN A 70 -6.75 -7.24 0.54
N PRO A 71 -7.91 -6.94 -0.07
CA PRO A 71 -9.21 -7.30 0.49
C PRO A 71 -9.49 -8.80 0.61
N PRO A 72 -9.21 -9.64 -0.42
CA PRO A 72 -9.52 -11.06 -0.33
C PRO A 72 -8.81 -11.76 0.84
N GLN A 73 -7.60 -11.31 1.17
CA GLN A 73 -6.80 -11.82 2.28
C GLN A 73 -6.95 -11.01 3.58
N ARG A 74 -7.78 -9.95 3.60
CA ARG A 74 -7.96 -9.03 4.74
C ARG A 74 -6.64 -8.50 5.30
N ASP A 75 -5.73 -8.17 4.41
CA ASP A 75 -4.36 -7.78 4.73
C ASP A 75 -4.11 -6.34 4.27
N PHE A 76 -3.48 -5.54 5.13
CA PHE A 76 -3.28 -4.11 4.90
C PHE A 76 -2.01 -3.63 5.58
N ILE A 77 -1.34 -2.67 4.95
CA ILE A 77 -0.18 -1.99 5.51
C ILE A 77 -0.45 -0.49 5.40
N VAL A 78 -0.34 0.22 6.51
CA VAL A 78 -0.54 1.66 6.55
C VAL A 78 0.72 2.33 7.04
N HIS A 79 1.24 3.22 6.22
CA HIS A 79 2.37 4.07 6.53
C HIS A 79 1.92 5.52 6.44
N THR A 80 1.38 6.00 7.55
CA THR A 80 0.96 7.39 7.70
C THR A 80 1.21 7.89 9.11
N ASN A 81 1.51 9.17 9.24
CA ASN A 81 1.59 9.83 10.55
C ASN A 81 0.27 10.50 10.97
N VAL A 82 -0.76 10.46 10.11
CA VAL A 82 -2.06 11.08 10.37
C VAL A 82 -2.98 10.07 11.07
N GLN A 83 -3.06 10.14 12.41
CA GLN A 83 -3.81 9.16 13.22
C GLN A 83 -5.31 9.08 12.85
N ASP A 84 -5.94 10.21 12.54
CA ASP A 84 -7.35 10.24 12.10
C ASP A 84 -7.58 9.44 10.82
N LEU A 85 -6.59 9.42 9.93
CA LEU A 85 -6.67 8.68 8.68
C LEU A 85 -6.60 7.17 8.91
N ILE A 86 -5.77 6.72 9.86
CA ILE A 86 -5.69 5.30 10.27
C ILE A 86 -7.04 4.85 10.83
N LYS A 87 -7.62 5.62 11.76
CA LYS A 87 -8.88 5.28 12.42
C LYS A 87 -10.02 5.14 11.40
N ARG A 88 -10.18 6.14 10.52
CA ARG A 88 -11.23 6.16 9.50
C ARG A 88 -11.03 5.08 8.44
N PHE A 89 -9.78 4.76 8.11
CA PHE A 89 -9.45 3.66 7.20
C PHE A 89 -9.93 2.32 7.76
N VAL A 90 -9.67 2.04 9.04
CA VAL A 90 -10.12 0.83 9.74
C VAL A 90 -11.64 0.76 9.86
N GLU A 91 -12.30 1.87 10.18
CA GLU A 91 -13.78 1.96 10.22
C GLU A 91 -14.38 1.61 8.85
N THR A 92 -13.88 2.22 7.77
CA THR A 92 -14.36 1.98 6.40
C THR A 92 -14.16 0.52 5.96
N LEU A 93 -13.01 -0.09 6.32
CA LEU A 93 -12.76 -1.50 6.04
C LEU A 93 -13.72 -2.44 6.79
N SER A 94 -14.12 -2.07 8.01
CA SER A 94 -15.03 -2.86 8.85
C SER A 94 -16.46 -2.85 8.30
N GLU A 95 -16.89 -1.72 7.72
CA GLU A 95 -18.19 -1.59 7.07
C GLU A 95 -18.22 -2.24 5.68
N ALA A 96 -17.07 -2.63 5.13
CA ALA A 96 -16.94 -3.08 3.74
C ALA A 96 -17.42 -4.52 3.46
N VAL A 97 -18.48 -5.01 4.12
CA VAL A 97 -19.09 -6.32 3.85
C VAL A 97 -20.09 -6.22 2.69
N GLY A 98 -19.90 -6.97 1.59
CA GLY A 98 -20.93 -7.17 0.56
C GLY A 98 -20.48 -6.99 -0.89
N VAL A 99 -19.92 -5.82 -1.26
CA VAL A 99 -19.39 -5.57 -2.61
C VAL A 99 -18.00 -4.95 -2.49
N ALA A 100 -17.00 -5.82 -2.38
CA ALA A 100 -15.61 -5.46 -2.12
C ALA A 100 -15.11 -4.35 -3.07
N GLN A 101 -15.26 -4.50 -4.39
CA GLN A 101 -14.63 -3.58 -5.35
C GLN A 101 -15.14 -2.13 -5.26
N LEU A 102 -16.45 -1.92 -5.10
CA LEU A 102 -17.04 -0.57 -4.97
C LEU A 102 -16.58 0.12 -3.68
N LYS A 103 -16.40 -0.66 -2.61
CA LYS A 103 -16.01 -0.17 -1.29
C LYS A 103 -14.54 0.27 -1.23
N PHE A 104 -13.66 -0.37 -2.01
CA PHE A 104 -12.26 0.08 -2.14
C PHE A 104 -12.12 1.36 -2.97
N ALA A 105 -12.91 1.51 -4.03
CA ALA A 105 -12.95 2.75 -4.79
C ALA A 105 -13.42 3.91 -3.91
N SER A 106 -14.49 3.72 -3.12
CA SER A 106 -14.96 4.73 -2.18
C SER A 106 -13.94 5.03 -1.09
N LEU A 107 -13.23 4.02 -0.57
CA LEU A 107 -12.19 4.23 0.44
C LEU A 107 -11.00 5.01 -0.12
N ALA A 108 -10.54 4.67 -1.33
CA ALA A 108 -9.47 5.42 -2.00
C ALA A 108 -9.87 6.88 -2.25
N ILE A 109 -11.09 7.12 -2.76
CA ILE A 109 -11.62 8.48 -2.95
C ILE A 109 -11.71 9.22 -1.61
N PHE A 110 -12.18 8.56 -0.56
CA PHE A 110 -12.31 9.15 0.77
C PHE A 110 -10.94 9.53 1.36
N VAL A 111 -9.96 8.62 1.34
CA VAL A 111 -8.60 8.88 1.81
C VAL A 111 -7.97 10.05 1.06
N VAL A 112 -8.10 10.07 -0.27
CA VAL A 112 -7.59 11.17 -1.09
C VAL A 112 -8.28 12.49 -0.74
N ARG A 113 -9.62 12.49 -0.61
CA ARG A 113 -10.38 13.69 -0.21
C ARG A 113 -9.90 14.23 1.14
N GLU A 114 -9.78 13.37 2.15
CA GLU A 114 -9.38 13.76 3.50
C GLU A 114 -7.93 14.29 3.56
N LEU A 115 -7.01 13.66 2.82
CA LEU A 115 -5.63 14.14 2.70
C LEU A 115 -5.56 15.52 2.06
N LEU A 116 -6.39 15.80 1.05
CA LEU A 116 -6.47 17.09 0.38
C LEU A 116 -7.07 18.18 1.28
N THR A 117 -8.15 17.87 2.02
CA THR A 117 -8.77 18.83 2.95
C THR A 117 -7.87 19.13 4.14
N THR A 118 -7.21 18.13 4.72
CA THR A 118 -6.31 18.33 5.86
C THR A 118 -5.09 19.20 5.50
N ARG A 119 -4.52 19.00 4.30
CA ARG A 119 -3.44 19.87 3.79
C ARG A 119 -3.91 21.31 3.54
N ALA A 120 -5.13 21.51 3.07
CA ALA A 120 -5.67 22.85 2.85
C ALA A 120 -5.86 23.63 4.16
N SER A 121 -6.16 22.95 5.27
CA SER A 121 -6.33 23.54 6.60
C SER A 121 -5.01 23.90 7.31
N LEU A 122 -3.86 23.38 6.84
CA LEU A 122 -2.52 23.68 7.38
C LEU A 122 -1.83 24.85 6.66
N VAL A 123 -2.43 25.37 5.59
CA VAL A 123 -1.89 26.45 4.74
C VAL A 123 -2.67 27.76 4.88
N LEU A 124 -3.69 27.79 5.75
CA LEU A 124 -4.43 28.98 6.19
C LEU A 124 -4.20 29.20 7.68
#